data_AF-A0A6J6M1J3-F1
#
_entry.id   AF-A0A6J6M1J3-F1
#
_cell.length_a   1.000
_cell.length_b   1.000
_cell.length_c   1.000
_cell.angle_alpha   90.00
_cell.angle_beta   90.00
_cell.angle_gamma   90.00
#
_symmetry.space_group_name_H-M   'P 1'
#
loop_
_entity.id
_entity.type
_entity.pdbx_description
1 polymer ?
#
loop_
_entity_poly.entity_id
_entity_poly.type
_entity_poly.pdbx_seq_one_letter_code
_entity_poly.pdbx_strand_id
1 'polypeptide(L)'
;MLSAIENFINEIPEGGYVAVMAYLDRISDAKIVELRALLAQKSHRPVTFGWGPRFLHSTGQFHKGGQQNGAFLQITGDVAQDFEIPGQPFGFKTLIMAQALGDAAALEKRKYPLLRLNLTNRSVGIDELLNALKSL
;
A
#
# COMPACT_ATOMS: atom_id res chain seq x y z
N MET A 1 -4.78 -13.25 6.18
CA MET A 1 -5.23 -12.07 5.43
C MET A 1 -6.35 -11.35 6.16
N LEU A 2 -7.53 -11.96 6.33
CA LEU A 2 -8.70 -11.34 6.98
C LEU A 2 -8.38 -10.70 8.35
N SER A 3 -7.85 -11.48 9.30
CA SER A 3 -7.50 -10.99 10.64
C SER A 3 -6.47 -9.86 10.64
N ALA A 4 -5.54 -9.84 9.68
CA ALA A 4 -4.57 -8.76 9.56
C ALA A 4 -5.24 -7.45 9.12
N ILE A 5 -6.26 -7.54 8.25
CA ILE A 5 -7.03 -6.38 7.80
C ILE A 5 -7.95 -5.89 8.92
N GLU A 6 -8.59 -6.79 9.67
CA GLU A 6 -9.39 -6.43 10.85
C GLU A 6 -8.56 -5.66 11.87
N ASN A 7 -7.40 -6.21 12.24
CA ASN A 7 -6.48 -5.57 13.16
C ASN A 7 -6.04 -4.20 12.64
N PHE A 8 -5.68 -4.11 11.35
CA PHE A 8 -5.31 -2.83 10.74
C PHE A 8 -6.44 -1.80 10.78
N ILE A 9 -7.70 -2.18 10.53
CA ILE A 9 -8.85 -1.28 10.62
C ILE A 9 -9.04 -0.78 12.06
N ASN A 10 -8.84 -1.66 13.04
CA ASN A 10 -8.94 -1.32 14.47
C ASN A 10 -7.83 -0.38 14.95
N GLU A 11 -6.68 -0.36 14.25
CA GLU A 11 -5.56 0.53 14.55
C GLU A 11 -5.71 1.93 13.93
N ILE A 12 -6.75 2.18 13.11
CA ILE A 12 -6.93 3.51 12.49
C ILE A 12 -7.25 4.55 13.58
N PRO A 13 -6.49 5.66 13.67
CA PRO A 13 -6.74 6.70 14.67
C PRO A 13 -8.17 7.28 14.59
N GLU A 14 -8.67 7.75 15.73
CA GLU A 14 -9.92 8.51 15.75
C GLU A 14 -9.82 9.77 14.89
N GLY A 15 -10.81 10.00 14.03
CA GLY A 15 -10.77 11.08 13.04
C GLY A 15 -9.67 10.89 11.98
N GLY A 16 -9.10 9.68 11.88
CA GLY A 16 -8.06 9.33 10.93
C GLY A 16 -8.56 8.93 9.55
N TYR A 17 -7.61 8.62 8.68
CA TYR A 17 -7.84 8.17 7.30
C TYR A 17 -6.93 6.99 6.96
N VAL A 18 -7.29 6.26 5.91
CA VAL A 18 -6.46 5.19 5.36
C VAL A 18 -5.81 5.64 4.06
N ALA A 19 -4.53 5.32 3.88
CA ALA A 19 -3.83 5.48 2.61
C ALA A 19 -3.45 4.10 2.05
N VAL A 20 -3.99 3.75 0.89
CA VAL A 20 -3.56 2.56 0.12
C VAL A 20 -2.40 2.97 -0.78
N MET A 21 -1.25 2.33 -0.58
CA MET A 21 0.01 2.60 -1.28
C MET A 21 0.40 1.37 -2.11
N ALA A 22 0.00 1.36 -3.38
CA ALA A 22 0.19 0.21 -4.27
C ALA A 22 1.45 0.37 -5.12
N TYR A 23 2.52 -0.34 -4.77
CA TYR A 23 3.74 -0.51 -5.57
C TYR A 23 3.56 -1.69 -6.53
N LEU A 24 2.58 -1.55 -7.41
CA LEU A 24 2.11 -2.55 -8.37
C LEU A 24 2.00 -1.94 -9.77
N ASP A 25 1.74 -2.76 -10.79
CA ASP A 25 1.59 -2.27 -12.15
C ASP A 25 0.19 -1.70 -12.38
N ARG A 26 0.10 -0.41 -12.69
CA ARG A 26 -1.18 0.31 -12.80
C ARG A 26 -2.10 -0.17 -13.94
N ILE A 27 -1.59 -0.95 -14.89
CA ILE A 27 -2.34 -1.42 -16.05
C ILE A 27 -2.88 -2.83 -15.77
N SER A 28 -2.01 -3.77 -15.46
CA SER A 28 -2.34 -5.17 -15.20
C SER A 28 -3.00 -5.40 -13.83
N ASP A 29 -2.64 -4.62 -12.81
CA ASP A 29 -3.15 -4.77 -11.46
C ASP A 29 -4.27 -3.76 -11.13
N ALA A 30 -4.88 -3.12 -12.13
CA ALA A 30 -5.83 -2.02 -11.96
C ALA A 30 -7.01 -2.35 -11.04
N LYS A 31 -7.40 -3.63 -10.94
CA LYS A 31 -8.46 -4.12 -10.05
C LYS A 31 -8.23 -3.76 -8.58
N ILE A 32 -6.97 -3.63 -8.14
CA ILE A 32 -6.63 -3.27 -6.75
C ILE A 32 -7.20 -1.91 -6.32
N VAL A 33 -7.57 -1.04 -7.27
CA VAL A 33 -8.20 0.27 -6.99
C VAL A 33 -9.55 0.11 -6.27
N GLU A 34 -10.24 -1.03 -6.43
CA GLU A 34 -11.48 -1.35 -5.70
C GLU A 34 -11.32 -1.29 -4.18
N LEU A 35 -10.10 -1.51 -3.66
CA LEU A 35 -9.81 -1.43 -2.23
C LEU A 35 -10.21 -0.10 -1.62
N ARG A 36 -10.07 1.00 -2.35
CA ARG A 36 -10.39 2.33 -1.83
C ARG A 36 -11.83 2.41 -1.35
N ALA A 37 -12.77 1.95 -2.18
CA ALA A 37 -14.19 1.98 -1.86
C ALA A 37 -14.55 0.97 -0.77
N LEU A 38 -13.99 -0.25 -0.85
CA LEU A 38 -14.26 -1.30 0.15
C LEU A 38 -13.73 -0.92 1.53
N LEU A 39 -12.49 -0.43 1.63
CA LEU A 39 -11.93 0.03 2.90
C LEU A 39 -12.72 1.21 3.47
N ALA A 40 -13.16 2.16 2.64
CA ALA A 40 -13.98 3.27 3.11
C ALA A 40 -15.30 2.77 3.71
N GLN A 41 -15.94 1.81 3.04
CA GLN A 41 -17.17 1.20 3.51
C GLN A 41 -16.98 0.44 4.82
N LYS A 42 -15.92 -0.38 4.94
CA LYS A 42 -15.68 -1.24 6.11
C LYS A 42 -15.11 -0.50 7.32
N SER A 43 -14.26 0.50 7.09
CA SER A 43 -13.64 1.27 8.18
C SER A 43 -14.47 2.48 8.62
N HIS A 44 -15.44 2.93 7.81
CA HIS A 44 -16.12 4.21 7.98
C HIS A 44 -15.16 5.41 8.06
N ARG A 45 -13.99 5.32 7.43
CA ARG A 45 -12.98 6.39 7.35
C ARG A 45 -12.77 6.86 5.91
N PRO A 46 -12.30 8.10 5.70
CA PRO A 46 -11.80 8.51 4.39
C PRO A 46 -10.64 7.63 3.93
N VAL A 47 -10.60 7.29 2.65
CA VAL A 47 -9.54 6.44 2.08
C VAL A 47 -8.96 7.07 0.81
N THR A 48 -7.63 7.21 0.80
CA THR A 48 -6.86 7.59 -0.39
C THR A 48 -6.26 6.35 -1.04
N PHE A 49 -5.96 6.46 -2.34
CA PHE A 49 -5.27 5.43 -3.10
C PHE A 49 -4.16 6.09 -3.94
N GLY A 50 -2.96 5.52 -3.90
CA GLY A 50 -1.81 6.00 -4.67
C GLY A 50 -1.00 4.87 -5.28
N TRP A 51 -0.64 5.03 -6.55
CA TRP A 51 0.35 4.18 -7.21
C TRP A 51 1.76 4.61 -6.82
N GLY A 52 2.52 3.69 -6.23
CA GLY A 52 3.93 3.87 -5.89
C GLY A 52 4.83 3.73 -7.12
N PRO A 53 6.00 4.38 -7.15
CA PRO A 53 6.49 5.37 -6.17
C PRO A 53 5.91 6.78 -6.39
N ARG A 54 5.06 6.99 -7.41
CA ARG A 54 4.62 8.33 -7.85
C ARG A 54 3.94 9.17 -6.75
N PHE A 55 3.13 8.55 -5.89
CA PHE A 55 2.42 9.29 -4.84
C PHE A 55 3.37 10.00 -3.86
N LEU A 56 4.64 9.57 -3.76
CA LEU A 56 5.64 10.19 -2.91
C LEU A 56 5.86 11.68 -3.26
N HIS A 57 5.64 12.06 -4.51
CA HIS A 57 5.83 13.42 -5.01
C HIS A 57 4.56 14.28 -5.01
N SER A 58 3.42 13.72 -4.58
CA SER A 58 2.13 14.44 -4.56
C SER A 58 1.57 14.49 -3.14
N THR A 59 1.15 13.34 -2.62
CA THR A 59 0.54 13.23 -1.29
C THR A 59 1.56 12.86 -0.20
N GLY A 60 2.83 12.65 -0.55
CA GLY A 60 3.88 12.26 0.41
C GLY A 60 4.01 13.20 1.61
N GLN A 61 3.91 14.52 1.38
CA GLN A 61 3.96 15.51 2.47
C GLN A 61 2.71 15.44 3.37
N PHE A 62 1.52 15.24 2.78
CA PHE A 62 0.30 15.04 3.55
C PHE A 62 0.41 13.82 4.47
N HIS A 63 0.93 12.71 3.94
CA HIS A 63 1.10 11.46 4.70
C HIS A 63 2.13 11.56 5.84
N LYS A 64 3.23 12.30 5.65
CA LYS A 64 4.39 12.25 6.57
C LYS A 64 4.62 13.50 7.39
N GLY A 65 4.10 14.64 6.94
CA GLY A 65 4.29 15.96 7.55
C GLY A 65 2.99 16.73 7.76
N GLY A 66 1.84 16.16 7.40
CA GLY A 66 0.52 16.67 7.78
C GLY A 66 0.10 16.24 9.18
N GLN A 67 -1.21 16.24 9.43
CA GLN A 67 -1.77 15.75 10.68
C GLN A 67 -1.41 14.28 10.90
N GLN A 68 -1.06 13.91 12.14
CA GLN A 68 -0.59 12.58 12.50
C GLN A 68 -1.74 11.60 12.76
N ASN A 69 -2.64 11.44 11.79
CA ASN A 69 -3.84 10.60 11.89
C ASN A 69 -4.01 9.61 10.72
N GLY A 70 -2.94 9.35 9.97
CA GLY A 70 -2.95 8.38 8.87
C GLY A 70 -2.68 6.95 9.33
N ALA A 71 -3.36 5.99 8.70
CA ALA A 71 -3.07 4.56 8.74
C ALA A 71 -2.76 4.08 7.31
N PHE A 72 -1.76 3.22 7.16
CA PHE A 72 -1.14 2.96 5.85
C PHE A 72 -1.20 1.48 5.47
N LEU A 73 -1.81 1.17 4.32
CA LEU A 73 -1.78 -0.15 3.71
C LEU A 73 -0.81 -0.12 2.54
N GLN A 74 0.38 -0.67 2.71
CA GLN A 74 1.38 -0.78 1.66
C GLN A 74 1.31 -2.15 0.98
N ILE A 75 1.18 -2.14 -0.35
CA ILE A 75 1.06 -3.36 -1.15
C ILE A 75 2.20 -3.39 -2.16
N THR A 76 3.03 -4.42 -2.09
CA THR A 76 4.05 -4.76 -3.09
C THR A 76 3.69 -6.08 -3.75
N GLY A 77 4.35 -6.41 -4.85
CA GLY A 77 4.14 -7.70 -5.50
C GLY A 77 5.38 -8.19 -6.22
N ASP A 78 5.47 -9.50 -6.36
CA ASP A 78 6.53 -10.13 -7.12
C ASP A 78 6.32 -9.88 -8.62
N VAL A 79 7.43 -9.67 -9.31
CA VAL A 79 7.47 -9.45 -10.77
C VAL A 79 8.08 -10.68 -11.44
N ALA A 80 7.51 -11.07 -12.58
CA ALA A 80 7.99 -12.22 -13.35
C ALA A 80 9.29 -11.92 -14.10
N GLN A 81 9.51 -10.65 -14.46
CA GLN A 81 10.69 -10.18 -15.18
C GLN A 81 11.28 -8.99 -14.44
N ASP A 82 12.60 -9.04 -14.21
CA ASP A 82 13.38 -7.89 -13.79
C ASP A 82 14.13 -7.33 -15.00
N PHE A 83 14.28 -6.01 -15.02
CA PHE A 83 14.98 -5.30 -16.07
C PHE A 83 16.20 -4.62 -15.47
N GLU A 84 17.36 -4.85 -16.08
CA GLU A 84 18.60 -4.20 -15.66
C GLU A 84 18.57 -2.70 -15.92
N ILE A 85 19.24 -1.95 -15.05
CA ILE A 85 19.46 -0.51 -15.21
C ILE A 85 20.92 -0.33 -15.65
N PRO A 86 21.19 0.20 -16.85
CA PRO A 86 22.55 0.40 -17.32
C PRO A 86 23.42 1.17 -16.32
N GLY A 87 24.57 0.60 -15.97
CA GLY A 87 25.54 1.20 -15.04
C GLY A 87 25.16 1.13 -13.56
N GLN A 88 24.09 0.42 -13.17
CA GLN A 88 23.75 0.17 -11.77
C GLN A 88 23.91 -1.31 -11.42
N PRO A 89 24.30 -1.64 -10.18
CA PRO A 89 24.44 -3.03 -9.74
C PRO A 89 23.09 -3.71 -9.40
N PHE A 90 21.96 -3.10 -9.76
CA PHE A 90 20.61 -3.57 -9.46
C PHE A 90 19.62 -3.25 -10.57
N GLY A 91 18.57 -4.08 -10.70
CA GLY A 91 17.46 -3.89 -11.64
C GLY A 91 16.31 -3.05 -11.08
N PHE A 92 15.30 -2.82 -11.91
CA PHE A 92 14.09 -2.07 -11.55
C PHE A 92 13.27 -2.73 -10.44
N LYS A 93 13.24 -4.07 -10.37
CA LYS A 93 12.58 -4.79 -9.27
C LYS A 93 13.18 -4.40 -7.92
N THR A 94 14.51 -4.39 -7.83
CA THR A 94 15.22 -4.02 -6.60
C THR A 94 14.99 -2.55 -6.29
N LEU A 95 15.03 -1.67 -7.29
CA LEU A 95 14.80 -0.24 -7.10
C LEU A 95 13.41 0.06 -6.53
N ILE A 96 12.33 -0.51 -7.10
CA ILE A 96 10.97 -0.25 -6.62
C ILE A 96 10.74 -0.83 -5.22
N MET A 97 11.29 -2.01 -4.93
CA MET A 97 11.21 -2.61 -3.59
C MET A 97 11.97 -1.78 -2.56
N ALA A 98 13.16 -1.28 -2.90
CA ALA A 98 13.93 -0.38 -2.04
C ALA A 98 13.16 0.91 -1.73
N GLN A 99 12.48 1.48 -2.73
CA GLN A 99 11.62 2.66 -2.52
C GLN A 99 10.43 2.37 -1.61
N ALA A 100 9.76 1.22 -1.77
CA ALA A 100 8.67 0.80 -0.89
C ALA A 100 9.14 0.59 0.56
N LEU A 101 10.28 -0.07 0.75
CA LEU A 101 10.90 -0.29 2.06
C LEU A 101 11.32 1.03 2.72
N GLY A 102 11.93 1.94 1.98
CA GLY A 102 12.30 3.26 2.49
C GLY A 102 11.10 4.10 2.90
N ASP A 103 9.99 3.99 2.16
CA ASP A 103 8.73 4.62 2.51
C ASP A 103 8.13 4.05 3.80
N ALA A 104 8.08 2.71 3.92
CA ALA A 104 7.63 2.00 5.12
C ALA A 104 8.46 2.39 6.35
N ALA A 105 9.79 2.37 6.25
CA ALA A 105 10.67 2.74 7.36
C ALA A 105 10.44 4.19 7.83
N ALA A 106 10.11 5.11 6.90
CA ALA A 106 9.78 6.48 7.25
C ALA A 106 8.45 6.60 8.03
N LEU A 107 7.47 5.75 7.73
CA LEU A 107 6.19 5.68 8.43
C LEU A 107 6.34 5.02 9.82
N GLU A 108 7.06 3.90 9.89
CA GLU A 108 7.37 3.18 11.12
C GLU A 108 8.13 4.07 12.12
N LYS A 109 9.12 4.83 11.65
CA LYS A 109 9.87 5.79 12.50
C LYS A 109 8.95 6.84 13.14
N ARG A 110 7.83 7.17 12.49
CA ARG A 110 6.80 8.09 12.99
C ARG A 110 5.71 7.39 13.80
N LYS A 111 5.81 6.07 13.98
CA LYS A 111 4.87 5.21 14.70
C LYS A 111 3.45 5.23 14.11
N TYR A 112 3.34 5.41 12.80
CA TYR A 112 2.05 5.26 12.14
C TYR A 112 1.63 3.79 12.07
N PRO A 113 0.32 3.48 12.18
CA PRO A 113 -0.20 2.17 11.82
C PRO A 113 0.15 1.84 10.37
N LEU A 114 0.84 0.72 10.16
CA LEU A 114 1.32 0.29 8.85
C LEU A 114 1.13 -1.21 8.70
N LEU A 115 0.26 -1.60 7.76
CA LEU A 115 0.15 -2.97 7.29
C LEU A 115 0.86 -3.09 5.94
N ARG A 116 1.83 -4.01 5.84
CA ARG A 116 2.55 -4.31 4.60
C ARG A 116 2.17 -5.68 4.09
N LEU A 117 1.77 -5.76 2.83
CA LEU A 117 1.44 -7.01 2.14
C LEU A 117 2.31 -7.15 0.90
N ASN A 118 3.00 -8.29 0.76
CA ASN A 118 3.67 -8.66 -0.49
C ASN A 118 2.89 -9.76 -1.20
N LEU A 119 2.42 -9.49 -2.42
CA LEU A 119 1.68 -10.44 -3.24
C LEU A 119 2.66 -11.29 -4.06
N THR A 120 2.88 -12.54 -3.67
CA THR A 120 3.76 -13.47 -4.40
C THR A 120 3.18 -13.87 -5.76
N ASN A 121 1.85 -13.93 -5.85
CA ASN A 121 1.10 -13.93 -7.09
C ASN A 121 0.16 -12.72 -7.07
N ARG A 122 0.42 -11.72 -7.91
CA ARG A 122 -0.33 -10.45 -7.89
C ARG A 122 -1.81 -10.64 -8.17
N SER A 123 -2.18 -11.36 -9.23
CA SER A 123 -3.59 -11.55 -9.59
C SER A 123 -4.37 -12.28 -8.48
N VAL A 124 -3.83 -13.39 -7.98
CA VAL A 124 -4.47 -14.18 -6.91
C VAL A 124 -4.52 -13.38 -5.61
N GLY A 125 -3.42 -12.71 -5.25
CA GLY A 125 -3.33 -11.92 -4.03
C GLY A 125 -4.27 -10.71 -4.02
N ILE A 126 -4.48 -10.06 -5.17
CA ILE A 126 -5.48 -8.99 -5.32
C ILE A 126 -6.88 -9.56 -5.05
N ASP A 127 -7.22 -10.70 -5.64
CA ASP A 127 -8.53 -11.34 -5.46
C ASP A 127 -8.77 -11.76 -4.02
N GLU A 128 -7.78 -12.39 -3.37
CA GLU A 128 -7.84 -12.76 -1.97
C GLU A 128 -8.05 -11.55 -1.05
N LEU A 129 -7.33 -10.45 -1.31
CA LEU A 129 -7.43 -9.23 -0.52
C LEU A 129 -8.82 -8.57 -0.67
N LEU A 130 -9.36 -8.51 -1.89
CA LEU A 130 -10.70 -7.99 -2.14
C LEU A 130 -11.78 -8.87 -1.50
N ASN A 131 -11.65 -10.18 -1.60
CA ASN A 131 -12.59 -11.12 -0.99
C ASN A 131 -12.54 -11.05 0.53
N ALA A 132 -11.35 -10.94 1.12
CA ALA A 132 -11.21 -10.75 2.56
C ALA A 132 -11.95 -9.49 3.03
N LEU A 133 -11.75 -8.35 2.35
CA LEU A 133 -12.46 -7.11 2.67
C LEU A 133 -13.98 -7.20 2.49
N LYS A 134 -14.48 -7.93 1.49
CA LYS A 134 -15.92 -8.10 1.27
C LYS A 134 -16.59 -8.92 2.38
N SER A 135 -15.85 -9.85 2.98
CA SER A 135 -16.32 -10.75 4.03
C SER A 135 -16.25 -10.17 5.46
N LEU A 136 -15.65 -8.98 5.62
CA LEU A 136 -15.75 -8.18 6.85
C LEU A 136 -17.17 -7.64 7.05
#